data_AF-A0A849B3T8-F1
#
_entry.id   AF-A0A849B3T8-F1
#
_cell.length_a   1.000
_cell.length_b   1.000
_cell.length_c   1.000
_cell.angle_alpha   90.00
_cell.angle_beta   90.00
_cell.angle_gamma   90.00
#
_symmetry.space_group_name_H-M   'P 1'
#
loop_
_entity.id
_entity.type
_entity.pdbx_description
1 polymer ?
#
loop_
_entity_poly.entity_id
_entity_poly.type
_entity_poly.pdbx_seq_one_letter_code
_entity_poly.pdbx_strand_id
1 'polypeptide(L)'
;MVEYGLEWEQWCKLVDEWLKIKEIKIARSAIIYFMEKFLINHQYSDMDLFFNDLTKYEDYKNNLKIILDDKADNLSRIYHRYICELNSWIFHKYYSSLRYETLEPPFGRVTRVIRKDAENFEWFISTYGDEWSEWANLAYEWINSIDKGKDTRITSISNFFEYYLITFPSGSKVESFFCGLDGLNPSAEEFKKKVFNFLKTETKYITVYRHCVRFFDWILNKKFNVNGFNNFINPFGELKVLDGRSDDVKFSWLTEQYGVQWEQWRYLANEWILGFKGGLSQRMRALAIFLENYLAINNSEIYDVERFFNIDDAWNPTSVDLKKCIIKSTKISIESDIHQNINYIVEFIDWVLINHLCYENDFGYMVPMYQNPLERKNTFRNLNETVYSPLPYKYICNLRKKICPNEFGSFTDWEWAQNTTNKIYGGSWFDVDENIINFNDKDCVWRKVLYTKAGKKDHKYQLWSPVAAVALFVKLNLPLRTYQVRMLDSGEGDIERFENNLWNKNNAPLSKFRLNQGVFKKIIDLYSEVVPHV
;
A
#
# COMPACT_ATOMS: atom_id res chain seq x y z
N MET A 1 -41.93 -32.16 6.26
CA MET A 1 -41.62 -32.20 7.71
C MET A 1 -42.81 -32.67 8.52
N VAL A 2 -44.00 -32.04 8.46
CA VAL A 2 -45.21 -32.54 9.18
C VAL A 2 -45.58 -33.98 8.77
N GLU A 3 -45.35 -34.35 7.52
CA GLU A 3 -45.52 -35.73 7.01
C GLU A 3 -44.52 -36.75 7.62
N TYR A 4 -43.45 -36.29 8.28
CA TYR A 4 -42.40 -37.13 8.88
C TYR A 4 -42.59 -37.32 10.40
N GLY A 5 -43.59 -36.70 11.03
CA GLY A 5 -43.88 -36.83 12.46
C GLY A 5 -44.28 -35.52 13.12
N LEU A 6 -45.06 -35.60 14.21
CA LEU A 6 -45.48 -34.44 15.00
C LEU A 6 -44.30 -33.78 15.73
N GLU A 7 -43.22 -34.51 16.00
CA GLU A 7 -41.99 -33.97 16.60
C GLU A 7 -41.35 -32.81 15.81
N TRP A 8 -41.66 -32.65 14.52
CA TRP A 8 -41.11 -31.59 13.66
C TRP A 8 -41.92 -30.29 13.66
N GLU A 9 -43.07 -30.25 14.35
CA GLU A 9 -43.99 -29.11 14.32
C GLU A 9 -43.33 -27.82 14.81
N GLN A 10 -42.52 -27.90 15.88
CA GLN A 10 -41.83 -26.76 16.45
C GLN A 10 -40.78 -26.18 15.48
N TRP A 11 -40.01 -27.05 14.82
CA TRP A 11 -39.05 -26.66 13.78
C TRP A 11 -39.75 -25.96 12.60
N CYS A 12 -40.87 -26.51 12.13
CA CYS A 12 -41.64 -25.92 11.03
C CYS A 12 -42.16 -24.53 11.38
N LYS A 13 -42.73 -24.36 12.58
CA LYS A 13 -43.27 -23.09 13.05
C LYS A 13 -42.21 -22.00 13.10
N LEU A 14 -41.03 -22.30 13.65
CA LEU A 14 -39.93 -21.33 13.75
C LEU A 14 -39.31 -21.00 12.39
N VAL A 15 -39.18 -21.99 11.51
CA VAL A 15 -38.70 -21.75 10.14
C VAL A 15 -39.66 -20.86 9.36
N ASP A 16 -40.97 -21.09 9.47
CA ASP A 16 -41.97 -20.24 8.81
C ASP A 16 -41.96 -18.81 9.36
N GLU A 17 -41.78 -18.65 10.67
CA GLU A 17 -41.61 -17.32 11.29
C GLU A 17 -40.36 -16.61 10.77
N TRP A 18 -39.21 -17.30 10.73
CA TRP A 18 -37.95 -16.73 10.26
C TRP A 18 -37.96 -16.41 8.75
N LEU A 19 -38.59 -17.27 7.94
CA LEU A 19 -38.71 -17.04 6.49
C LEU A 19 -39.61 -15.85 6.15
N LYS A 20 -40.64 -15.58 6.96
CA LYS A 20 -41.46 -14.36 6.82
C LYS A 20 -40.64 -13.08 7.03
N ILE A 21 -39.64 -13.11 7.91
CA ILE A 21 -38.77 -11.96 8.17
C ILE A 21 -37.80 -11.70 7.00
N LYS A 22 -37.32 -12.75 6.33
CA LYS A 22 -36.24 -12.64 5.33
C LYS A 22 -36.71 -12.38 3.90
N GLU A 23 -37.92 -12.80 3.51
CA GLU A 23 -38.50 -12.66 2.15
C GLU A 23 -37.59 -13.05 0.96
N ILE A 24 -36.59 -13.93 1.15
CA ILE A 24 -35.62 -14.31 0.11
C ILE A 24 -35.83 -15.76 -0.35
N LYS A 25 -36.06 -15.97 -1.66
CA LYS A 25 -36.26 -17.31 -2.26
C LYS A 25 -35.10 -18.27 -1.99
N ILE A 26 -33.87 -17.81 -2.07
CA ILE A 26 -32.67 -18.63 -1.86
C ILE A 26 -32.54 -19.09 -0.41
N ALA A 27 -32.97 -18.26 0.56
CA ALA A 27 -32.98 -18.63 1.97
C ALA A 27 -33.93 -19.82 2.19
N ARG A 28 -35.11 -19.80 1.57
CA ARG A 28 -36.06 -20.93 1.61
C ARG A 28 -35.43 -22.21 1.07
N SER A 29 -34.74 -22.16 -0.06
CA SER A 29 -34.05 -23.33 -0.63
C SER A 29 -32.93 -23.86 0.27
N ALA A 30 -32.16 -22.97 0.92
CA ALA A 30 -31.12 -23.36 1.86
C ALA A 30 -31.69 -24.05 3.11
N ILE A 31 -32.77 -23.51 3.67
CA ILE A 31 -33.40 -24.10 4.86
C ILE A 31 -34.07 -25.44 4.52
N ILE A 32 -34.78 -25.56 3.38
CA ILE A 32 -35.33 -26.87 2.95
C ILE A 32 -34.22 -27.92 2.84
N TYR A 33 -33.09 -27.55 2.23
CA TYR A 33 -31.96 -28.45 2.09
C TYR A 33 -31.37 -28.88 3.45
N PHE A 34 -31.23 -27.95 4.40
CA PHE A 34 -30.81 -28.25 5.76
C PHE A 34 -31.77 -29.17 6.49
N MET A 35 -33.06 -28.85 6.42
CA MET A 35 -34.14 -29.62 7.02
C MET A 35 -34.13 -31.08 6.51
N GLU A 36 -34.05 -31.29 5.20
CA GLU A 36 -34.07 -32.64 4.61
C GLU A 36 -32.76 -33.40 4.77
N LYS A 37 -31.63 -32.76 4.47
CA LYS A 37 -30.34 -33.46 4.36
C LYS A 37 -29.58 -33.55 5.67
N PHE A 38 -29.83 -32.65 6.60
CA PHE A 38 -29.16 -32.63 7.89
C PHE A 38 -30.11 -33.09 9.00
N LEU A 39 -31.19 -32.34 9.27
CA LEU A 39 -32.02 -32.60 10.45
C LEU A 39 -32.76 -33.94 10.37
N ILE A 40 -33.49 -34.21 9.28
CA ILE A 40 -34.24 -35.47 9.12
C ILE A 40 -33.29 -36.67 9.08
N ASN A 41 -32.24 -36.60 8.27
CA ASN A 41 -31.28 -37.71 8.10
C ASN A 41 -30.59 -38.11 9.40
N HIS A 42 -30.30 -37.15 10.28
CA HIS A 42 -29.65 -37.40 11.56
C HIS A 42 -30.63 -37.48 12.75
N GLN A 43 -31.95 -37.44 12.49
CA GLN A 43 -33.01 -37.53 13.50
C GLN A 43 -32.93 -36.46 14.60
N TYR A 44 -32.53 -35.23 14.25
CA TYR A 44 -32.45 -34.10 15.17
C TYR A 44 -33.78 -33.35 15.30
N SER A 45 -34.84 -34.06 15.67
CA SER A 45 -36.18 -33.49 15.84
C SER A 45 -36.34 -32.67 17.12
N ASP A 46 -35.70 -33.11 18.21
CA ASP A 46 -35.73 -32.43 19.52
C ASP A 46 -34.79 -31.20 19.52
N MET A 47 -35.38 -30.01 19.56
CA MET A 47 -34.62 -28.75 19.61
C MET A 47 -33.87 -28.53 20.92
N ASP A 48 -34.41 -28.98 22.05
CA ASP A 48 -33.75 -28.80 23.34
C ASP A 48 -32.49 -29.66 23.38
N LEU A 49 -32.54 -30.90 22.91
CA LEU A 49 -31.33 -31.72 22.76
C LEU A 49 -30.37 -31.14 21.72
N PHE A 50 -30.90 -30.61 20.61
CA PHE A 50 -30.06 -30.05 19.53
C PHE A 50 -29.25 -28.83 20.00
N PHE A 51 -29.86 -27.92 20.75
CA PHE A 51 -29.21 -26.68 21.20
C PHE A 51 -28.50 -26.82 22.55
N ASN A 52 -28.94 -27.68 23.48
CA ASN A 52 -28.27 -27.84 24.79
C ASN A 52 -27.08 -28.83 24.77
N ASP A 53 -27.00 -29.76 23.82
CA ASP A 53 -25.91 -30.75 23.78
C ASP A 53 -24.64 -30.19 23.11
N LEU A 54 -23.90 -29.40 23.88
CA LEU A 54 -22.67 -28.72 23.43
C LEU A 54 -21.59 -29.68 22.91
N THR A 55 -21.59 -30.93 23.38
CA THR A 55 -20.59 -31.93 22.99
C THR A 55 -20.67 -32.30 21.52
N LYS A 56 -21.84 -32.13 20.90
CA LYS A 56 -22.10 -32.47 19.50
C LYS A 56 -21.85 -31.33 18.51
N TYR A 57 -21.54 -30.13 18.97
CA TYR A 57 -21.42 -28.96 18.09
C TYR A 57 -20.33 -29.12 17.03
N GLU A 58 -19.20 -29.75 17.38
CA GLU A 58 -18.13 -30.01 16.42
C GLU A 58 -18.53 -31.06 15.37
N ASP A 59 -19.26 -32.09 15.80
CA ASP A 59 -19.81 -33.10 14.90
C ASP A 59 -20.85 -32.49 13.94
N TYR A 60 -21.71 -31.61 14.45
CA TYR A 60 -22.67 -30.88 13.63
C TYR A 60 -21.98 -30.06 12.54
N LYS A 61 -20.91 -29.32 12.88
CA LYS A 61 -20.14 -28.53 11.91
C LYS A 61 -19.50 -29.41 10.84
N ASN A 62 -18.91 -30.54 11.24
CA ASN A 62 -18.27 -31.47 10.31
C ASN A 62 -19.29 -32.11 9.36
N ASN A 63 -20.42 -32.59 9.88
CA ASN A 63 -21.49 -33.19 9.09
C ASN A 63 -22.12 -32.18 8.11
N LEU A 64 -22.35 -30.94 8.57
CA LEU A 64 -22.91 -29.90 7.71
C LEU A 64 -21.96 -29.56 6.56
N LYS A 65 -20.66 -29.53 6.82
CA LYS A 65 -19.65 -29.30 5.78
C LYS A 65 -19.69 -30.40 4.71
N ILE A 66 -19.71 -31.66 5.13
CA ILE A 66 -19.81 -32.82 4.22
C ILE A 66 -21.07 -32.72 3.35
N ILE A 67 -22.22 -32.36 3.95
CA ILE A 67 -23.48 -32.22 3.22
C ILE A 67 -23.42 -31.07 2.20
N LEU A 68 -22.75 -29.98 2.51
CA LEU A 68 -22.67 -28.81 1.63
C LEU A 68 -21.58 -28.92 0.55
N ASP A 69 -20.64 -29.85 0.66
CA ASP A 69 -19.59 -30.09 -0.35
C ASP A 69 -20.16 -30.67 -1.67
N ASP A 70 -21.39 -31.21 -1.66
CA ASP A 70 -22.13 -31.67 -2.86
C ASP A 70 -22.63 -30.50 -3.75
N LYS A 71 -22.50 -29.25 -3.28
CA LYS A 71 -22.92 -28.06 -4.03
C LYS A 71 -21.73 -27.32 -4.64
N ALA A 72 -21.97 -26.61 -5.74
CA ALA A 72 -20.99 -25.66 -6.28
C ALA A 72 -20.55 -24.65 -5.19
N ASP A 73 -19.25 -24.33 -5.14
CA ASP A 73 -18.60 -23.54 -4.07
C ASP A 73 -19.38 -22.28 -3.65
N ASN A 74 -19.91 -21.53 -4.62
CA ASN A 74 -20.66 -20.31 -4.34
C ASN A 74 -22.01 -20.60 -3.66
N LEU A 75 -22.71 -21.66 -4.07
CA LEU A 75 -24.01 -22.04 -3.50
C LEU A 75 -23.83 -22.64 -2.11
N SER A 76 -22.80 -23.47 -1.92
CA SER A 76 -22.41 -24.04 -0.61
C SER A 76 -22.20 -22.94 0.43
N ARG A 77 -21.46 -21.88 0.08
CA ARG A 77 -21.25 -20.71 0.96
C ARG A 77 -22.54 -19.97 1.30
N ILE A 78 -23.43 -19.80 0.32
CA ILE A 78 -24.72 -19.11 0.52
C ILE A 78 -25.63 -19.94 1.45
N TYR A 79 -25.67 -21.26 1.26
CA TYR A 79 -26.49 -22.16 2.06
C TYR A 79 -25.98 -22.23 3.50
N HIS A 80 -24.66 -22.43 3.67
CA HIS A 80 -24.02 -22.36 4.98
C HIS A 80 -24.38 -21.07 5.72
N ARG A 81 -24.40 -19.94 5.01
CA ARG A 81 -24.78 -18.65 5.59
C ARG A 81 -26.21 -18.64 6.12
N TYR A 82 -27.21 -19.01 5.32
CA TYR A 82 -28.60 -18.97 5.79
C TYR A 82 -28.91 -19.98 6.89
N ILE A 83 -28.25 -21.15 6.88
CA ILE A 83 -28.36 -22.15 7.94
C ILE A 83 -27.82 -21.60 9.26
N CYS A 84 -26.64 -20.97 9.23
CA CYS A 84 -26.10 -20.28 10.38
C CYS A 84 -27.01 -19.16 10.89
N GLU A 85 -27.60 -18.34 10.00
CA GLU A 85 -28.51 -17.26 10.39
C GLU A 85 -29.77 -17.78 11.10
N LEU A 86 -30.42 -18.82 10.57
CA LEU A 86 -31.59 -19.43 11.20
C LEU A 86 -31.24 -19.99 12.59
N ASN A 87 -30.18 -20.80 12.68
CA ASN A 87 -29.80 -21.43 13.94
C ASN A 87 -29.38 -20.40 15.00
N SER A 88 -28.70 -19.33 14.58
CA SER A 88 -28.38 -18.21 15.48
C SER A 88 -29.64 -17.52 15.97
N TRP A 89 -30.61 -17.25 15.09
CA TRP A 89 -31.87 -16.63 15.46
C TRP A 89 -32.67 -17.46 16.47
N ILE A 90 -32.80 -18.78 16.24
CA ILE A 90 -33.48 -19.69 17.17
C ILE A 90 -32.75 -19.74 18.52
N PHE A 91 -31.42 -19.93 18.49
CA PHE A 91 -30.59 -19.97 19.69
C PHE A 91 -30.72 -18.69 20.52
N HIS A 92 -30.65 -17.53 19.88
CA HIS A 92 -30.73 -16.25 20.60
C HIS A 92 -32.12 -15.95 21.14
N LYS A 93 -33.18 -16.38 20.44
CA LYS A 93 -34.57 -16.15 20.84
C LYS A 93 -35.03 -17.05 21.99
N TYR A 94 -34.59 -18.31 22.02
CA TYR A 94 -35.11 -19.32 22.97
C TYR A 94 -34.07 -19.91 23.92
N TYR A 95 -32.80 -19.89 23.57
CA TYR A 95 -31.70 -20.47 24.35
C TYR A 95 -30.70 -19.40 24.81
N SER A 96 -31.18 -18.18 25.04
CA SER A 96 -30.37 -17.03 25.46
C SER A 96 -29.65 -17.24 26.80
N SER A 97 -30.17 -18.11 27.66
CA SER A 97 -29.54 -18.53 28.92
C SER A 97 -28.24 -19.32 28.73
N LEU A 98 -28.08 -20.05 27.61
CA LEU A 98 -26.88 -20.85 27.31
C LEU A 98 -25.68 -19.99 26.88
N ARG A 99 -25.87 -18.68 26.66
CA ARG A 99 -24.80 -17.74 26.27
C ARG A 99 -23.66 -17.66 27.29
N TYR A 100 -23.92 -18.02 28.55
CA TYR A 100 -22.91 -18.05 29.61
C TYR A 100 -22.03 -19.31 29.58
N GLU A 101 -22.50 -20.39 28.94
CA GLU A 101 -21.81 -21.67 28.86
C GLU A 101 -21.09 -21.84 27.51
N THR A 102 -21.66 -21.34 26.42
CA THR A 102 -21.01 -21.31 25.10
C THR A 102 -21.25 -20.00 24.34
N LEU A 103 -20.17 -19.51 23.73
CA LEU A 103 -20.13 -18.24 22.99
C LEU A 103 -20.86 -18.28 21.63
N GLU A 104 -21.19 -19.46 21.10
CA GLU A 104 -21.65 -19.62 19.73
C GLU A 104 -22.75 -20.70 19.60
N PRO A 105 -23.74 -20.51 18.69
CA PRO A 105 -24.71 -21.55 18.33
C PRO A 105 -24.05 -22.74 17.61
N PRO A 106 -24.77 -23.86 17.38
CA PRO A 106 -24.24 -25.12 16.82
C PRO A 106 -23.27 -24.98 15.63
N PHE A 107 -23.53 -24.07 14.70
CA PHE A 107 -22.74 -23.88 13.48
C PHE A 107 -21.76 -22.70 13.51
N GLY A 108 -21.48 -22.15 14.71
CA GLY A 108 -20.27 -21.39 15.00
C GLY A 108 -20.06 -20.07 14.26
N ARG A 109 -21.08 -19.50 13.59
CA ARG A 109 -20.95 -18.19 12.95
C ARG A 109 -22.25 -17.41 12.96
N VAL A 110 -22.21 -16.23 13.57
CA VAL A 110 -22.96 -15.10 13.03
C VAL A 110 -22.31 -14.74 11.70
N THR A 111 -23.12 -14.65 10.65
CA THR A 111 -22.62 -14.44 9.30
C THR A 111 -21.96 -13.08 9.18
N ARG A 112 -20.73 -13.08 8.64
CA ARG A 112 -20.09 -11.90 8.02
C ARG A 112 -20.95 -11.45 6.86
N VAL A 113 -22.05 -10.79 7.16
CA VAL A 113 -22.68 -9.90 6.20
C VAL A 113 -21.65 -8.79 6.03
N ILE A 114 -21.09 -8.65 4.83
CA ILE A 114 -20.41 -7.40 4.48
C ILE A 114 -21.53 -6.36 4.49
N ARG A 115 -21.70 -5.70 5.65
CA ARG A 115 -22.85 -4.86 6.01
C ARG A 115 -22.80 -3.48 5.35
N LYS A 116 -22.32 -3.38 4.12
CA LYS A 116 -22.26 -2.11 3.40
C LYS A 116 -23.65 -1.52 3.16
N ASP A 117 -24.66 -2.38 2.99
CA ASP A 117 -26.05 -1.99 2.77
C ASP A 117 -26.86 -1.90 4.08
N ALA A 118 -26.21 -1.92 5.25
CA ALA A 118 -26.85 -2.00 6.56
C ALA A 118 -26.74 -0.70 7.36
N GLU A 119 -26.91 0.44 6.68
CA GLU A 119 -26.75 1.77 7.28
C GLU A 119 -27.66 1.97 8.49
N ASN A 120 -28.90 1.45 8.43
CA ASN A 120 -29.93 1.55 9.48
C ASN A 120 -29.82 0.52 10.62
N PHE A 121 -28.88 -0.43 10.55
CA PHE A 121 -28.73 -1.51 11.54
C PHE A 121 -30.00 -2.35 11.80
N GLU A 122 -30.99 -2.39 10.88
CA GLU A 122 -32.22 -3.21 11.03
C GLU A 122 -31.93 -4.71 11.19
N TRP A 123 -30.82 -5.18 10.63
CA TRP A 123 -30.33 -6.54 10.81
C TRP A 123 -30.13 -6.87 12.30
N PHE A 124 -29.75 -5.89 13.12
CA PHE A 124 -29.44 -6.10 14.53
C PHE A 124 -30.73 -6.37 15.31
N ILE A 125 -31.76 -5.55 15.06
CA ILE A 125 -33.09 -5.69 15.64
C ILE A 125 -33.72 -7.02 15.19
N SER A 126 -33.76 -7.27 13.88
CA SER A 126 -34.38 -8.49 13.31
C SER A 126 -33.71 -9.78 13.77
N THR A 127 -32.41 -9.75 14.08
CA THR A 127 -31.65 -10.94 14.51
C THR A 127 -31.69 -11.15 16.01
N TYR A 128 -31.63 -10.09 16.82
CA TYR A 128 -31.43 -10.19 18.26
C TYR A 128 -32.60 -9.70 19.11
N GLY A 129 -33.61 -9.06 18.53
CA GLY A 129 -34.82 -8.60 19.23
C GLY A 129 -34.97 -7.08 19.30
N ASP A 130 -36.18 -6.64 19.65
CA ASP A 130 -36.57 -5.23 19.71
C ASP A 130 -35.87 -4.45 20.84
N GLU A 131 -35.34 -5.15 21.84
CA GLU A 131 -34.58 -4.54 22.93
C GLU A 131 -33.29 -3.85 22.46
N TRP A 132 -32.83 -4.14 21.24
CA TRP A 132 -31.64 -3.56 20.63
C TRP A 132 -31.91 -2.33 19.75
N SER A 133 -33.18 -1.93 19.63
CA SER A 133 -33.62 -0.78 18.80
C SER A 133 -32.90 0.52 19.14
N GLU A 134 -32.65 0.77 20.42
CA GLU A 134 -31.96 1.97 20.87
C GLU A 134 -30.52 2.04 20.35
N TRP A 135 -29.76 0.95 20.45
CA TRP A 135 -28.40 0.86 19.93
C TRP A 135 -28.34 1.02 18.41
N ALA A 136 -29.28 0.40 17.69
CA ALA A 136 -29.39 0.52 16.23
C ALA A 136 -29.64 1.97 15.79
N ASN A 137 -30.57 2.67 16.47
CA ASN A 137 -30.88 4.07 16.19
C ASN A 137 -29.69 4.99 16.46
N LEU A 138 -29.01 4.84 17.60
CA LEU A 138 -27.81 5.62 17.92
C LEU A 138 -26.69 5.42 16.90
N ALA A 139 -26.48 4.18 16.45
CA ALA A 139 -25.48 3.87 15.45
C ALA A 139 -25.80 4.50 14.08
N TYR A 140 -27.07 4.42 13.64
CA TYR A 140 -27.55 5.04 12.41
C TYR A 140 -27.33 6.56 12.41
N GLU A 141 -27.74 7.23 13.47
CA GLU A 141 -27.57 8.69 13.62
C GLU A 141 -26.10 9.09 13.64
N TRP A 142 -25.25 8.37 14.38
CA TRP A 142 -23.81 8.66 14.45
C TRP A 142 -23.14 8.50 13.08
N ILE A 143 -23.49 7.45 12.34
CA ILE A 143 -22.91 7.21 11.01
C ILE A 143 -23.30 8.31 10.03
N ASN A 144 -24.53 8.79 10.11
CA ASN A 144 -25.03 9.90 9.28
C ASN A 144 -24.54 11.28 9.71
N SER A 145 -24.07 11.44 10.95
CA SER A 145 -23.52 12.71 11.43
C SER A 145 -22.16 13.12 10.82
N ILE A 146 -21.50 12.24 10.06
CA ILE A 146 -20.15 12.46 9.53
C ILE A 146 -20.08 12.02 8.05
N ASP A 147 -19.53 12.88 7.18
CA ASP A 147 -19.56 12.67 5.72
C ASP A 147 -18.54 11.65 5.18
N LYS A 148 -17.42 11.39 5.87
CA LYS A 148 -16.31 10.56 5.36
C LYS A 148 -16.21 9.19 6.02
N GLY A 149 -16.00 8.12 5.23
CA GLY A 149 -15.69 6.78 5.74
C GLY A 149 -16.88 6.05 6.40
N LYS A 150 -18.07 6.14 5.81
CA LYS A 150 -19.30 5.48 6.30
C LYS A 150 -19.17 3.95 6.33
N ASP A 151 -18.75 3.32 5.23
CA ASP A 151 -18.58 1.85 5.13
C ASP A 151 -17.72 1.25 6.26
N THR A 152 -16.58 1.90 6.53
CA THR A 152 -15.62 1.45 7.55
C THR A 152 -16.19 1.60 8.96
N ARG A 153 -17.03 2.63 9.19
CA ARG A 153 -17.74 2.84 10.45
C ARG A 153 -18.84 1.83 10.65
N ILE A 154 -19.69 1.60 9.64
CA ILE A 154 -20.75 0.58 9.68
C ILE A 154 -20.15 -0.78 10.00
N THR A 155 -19.06 -1.15 9.32
CA THR A 155 -18.35 -2.42 9.58
C THR A 155 -17.81 -2.49 11.00
N SER A 156 -17.25 -1.40 11.51
CA SER A 156 -16.65 -1.37 12.85
C SER A 156 -17.70 -1.48 13.96
N ILE A 157 -18.79 -0.71 13.88
CA ILE A 157 -19.88 -0.79 14.85
C ILE A 157 -20.60 -2.13 14.77
N SER A 158 -20.78 -2.68 13.56
CA SER A 158 -21.29 -4.04 13.39
C SER A 158 -20.44 -5.08 14.12
N ASN A 159 -19.12 -5.00 14.00
CA ASN A 159 -18.21 -5.92 14.72
C ASN A 159 -18.30 -5.73 16.24
N PHE A 160 -18.47 -4.51 16.72
CA PHE A 160 -18.66 -4.23 18.14
C PHE A 160 -19.97 -4.84 18.66
N PHE A 161 -21.08 -4.61 17.95
CA PHE A 161 -22.37 -5.18 18.31
C PHE A 161 -22.31 -6.71 18.37
N GLU A 162 -21.76 -7.31 17.32
CA GLU A 162 -21.73 -8.76 17.13
C GLU A 162 -20.79 -9.50 18.10
N TYR A 163 -19.59 -8.97 18.34
CA TYR A 163 -18.55 -9.71 19.07
C TYR A 163 -18.35 -9.25 20.51
N TYR A 164 -18.98 -8.15 20.92
CA TYR A 164 -18.83 -7.66 22.29
C TYR A 164 -20.17 -7.33 22.94
N LEU A 165 -20.96 -6.43 22.34
CA LEU A 165 -22.15 -5.87 22.99
C LEU A 165 -23.20 -6.93 23.33
N ILE A 166 -23.50 -7.84 22.40
CA ILE A 166 -24.50 -8.92 22.61
C ILE A 166 -24.05 -9.91 23.70
N THR A 167 -22.73 -10.04 23.89
CA THR A 167 -22.15 -10.91 24.92
C THR A 167 -22.06 -10.24 26.29
N PHE A 168 -22.35 -8.94 26.36
CA PHE A 168 -22.22 -8.17 27.58
C PHE A 168 -23.50 -8.28 28.42
N PRO A 169 -23.42 -8.68 29.71
CA PRO A 169 -24.58 -8.74 30.59
C PRO A 169 -25.28 -7.37 30.67
N SER A 170 -26.60 -7.36 30.53
CA SER A 170 -27.40 -6.11 30.50
C SER A 170 -27.01 -5.12 29.39
N GLY A 171 -26.28 -5.56 28.35
CA GLY A 171 -25.80 -4.73 27.25
C GLY A 171 -26.90 -4.16 26.35
N SER A 172 -28.12 -4.70 26.40
CA SER A 172 -29.26 -4.19 25.61
C SER A 172 -29.68 -2.79 26.02
N LYS A 173 -29.50 -2.41 27.30
CA LYS A 173 -29.76 -1.06 27.80
C LYS A 173 -28.48 -0.23 27.73
N VAL A 174 -28.53 0.87 26.96
CA VAL A 174 -27.37 1.78 26.78
C VAL A 174 -26.87 2.30 28.13
N GLU A 175 -27.76 2.72 29.01
CA GLU A 175 -27.40 3.25 30.34
C GLU A 175 -26.69 2.20 31.21
N SER A 176 -27.18 0.96 31.19
CA SER A 176 -26.58 -0.15 31.94
C SER A 176 -25.18 -0.49 31.44
N PHE A 177 -24.95 -0.37 30.12
CA PHE A 177 -23.62 -0.56 29.53
C PHE A 177 -22.61 0.47 30.02
N PHE A 178 -23.00 1.75 30.15
CA PHE A 178 -22.09 2.80 30.63
C PHE A 178 -21.98 2.89 32.16
N CYS A 179 -23.01 2.49 32.91
CA CYS A 179 -22.99 2.48 34.39
C CYS A 179 -22.25 1.30 34.99
N GLY A 180 -22.20 0.15 34.30
CA GLY A 180 -21.67 -1.08 34.86
C GLY A 180 -22.49 -1.57 36.05
N LEU A 181 -23.60 -2.26 35.78
CA LEU A 181 -24.35 -2.93 36.84
C LEU A 181 -23.63 -4.22 37.27
N ASP A 182 -23.68 -4.53 38.57
CA ASP A 182 -23.16 -5.77 39.18
C ASP A 182 -21.64 -5.99 39.15
N GLY A 183 -20.84 -4.92 39.05
CA GLY A 183 -19.37 -5.00 39.14
C GLY A 183 -18.67 -5.46 37.85
N LEU A 184 -19.43 -5.59 36.75
CA LEU A 184 -18.92 -5.86 35.41
C LEU A 184 -18.95 -4.57 34.59
N ASN A 185 -17.79 -3.92 34.47
CA ASN A 185 -17.62 -2.74 33.63
C ASN A 185 -17.06 -3.16 32.27
N PRO A 186 -17.58 -2.61 31.15
CA PRO A 186 -16.98 -2.86 29.86
C PRO A 186 -15.56 -2.30 29.87
N SER A 187 -14.59 -3.12 29.44
CA SER A 187 -13.17 -2.74 29.45
C SER A 187 -12.51 -2.93 28.09
N ALA A 188 -11.58 -2.04 27.76
CA ALA A 188 -10.78 -2.16 26.54
C ALA A 188 -9.99 -3.49 26.47
N GLU A 189 -9.58 -4.04 27.61
CA GLU A 189 -8.86 -5.32 27.66
C GLU A 189 -9.76 -6.51 27.32
N GLU A 190 -10.95 -6.57 27.89
CA GLU A 190 -11.93 -7.61 27.57
C GLU A 190 -12.40 -7.49 26.12
N PHE A 191 -12.64 -6.26 25.65
CA PHE A 191 -12.95 -5.97 24.25
C PHE A 191 -11.85 -6.48 23.32
N LYS A 192 -10.57 -6.23 23.65
CA LYS A 192 -9.43 -6.75 22.90
C LYS A 192 -9.44 -8.27 22.87
N LYS A 193 -9.59 -8.94 24.02
CA LYS A 193 -9.60 -10.42 24.08
C LYS A 193 -10.71 -11.03 23.21
N LYS A 194 -11.94 -10.49 23.30
CA LYS A 194 -13.08 -10.99 22.54
C LYS A 194 -12.92 -10.68 21.05
N VAL A 195 -12.73 -9.41 20.68
CA VAL A 195 -12.79 -8.99 19.26
C VAL A 195 -11.53 -9.32 18.47
N PHE A 196 -10.34 -9.33 19.08
CA PHE A 196 -9.09 -9.61 18.38
C PHE A 196 -9.05 -11.05 17.81
N ASN A 197 -9.57 -12.03 18.57
CA ASN A 197 -9.65 -13.43 18.14
C ASN A 197 -10.44 -13.59 16.83
N PHE A 198 -11.46 -12.75 16.61
CA PHE A 198 -12.31 -12.81 15.42
C PHE A 198 -11.76 -12.00 14.23
N LEU A 199 -11.10 -10.87 14.48
CA LEU A 199 -10.58 -9.99 13.43
C LEU A 199 -9.28 -10.48 12.79
N LYS A 200 -8.51 -11.33 13.49
CA LYS A 200 -7.25 -11.98 13.05
C LYS A 200 -6.09 -11.03 12.66
N THR A 201 -6.31 -9.71 12.66
CA THR A 201 -5.29 -8.71 12.30
C THR A 201 -5.36 -7.50 13.23
N GLU A 202 -4.21 -7.05 13.71
CA GLU A 202 -4.09 -5.92 14.65
C GLU A 202 -4.55 -4.59 14.03
N THR A 203 -4.29 -4.37 12.75
CA THR A 203 -4.70 -3.14 12.03
C THR A 203 -6.23 -2.97 11.99
N LYS A 204 -6.97 -4.07 11.76
CA LYS A 204 -8.44 -4.04 11.82
C LYS A 204 -8.95 -3.79 13.23
N TYR A 205 -8.36 -4.45 14.22
CA TYR A 205 -8.71 -4.22 15.62
C TYR A 205 -8.55 -2.76 16.02
N ILE A 206 -7.41 -2.13 15.69
CA ILE A 206 -7.15 -0.73 16.00
C ILE A 206 -8.21 0.17 15.35
N THR A 207 -8.60 -0.13 14.11
CA THR A 207 -9.63 0.63 13.38
C THR A 207 -10.99 0.51 14.08
N VAL A 208 -11.40 -0.71 14.44
CA VAL A 208 -12.67 -0.95 15.15
C VAL A 208 -12.66 -0.25 16.51
N TYR A 209 -11.61 -0.45 17.31
CA TYR A 209 -11.45 0.17 18.62
C TYR A 209 -11.58 1.70 18.55
N ARG A 210 -10.90 2.34 17.59
CA ARG A 210 -10.99 3.80 17.39
C ARG A 210 -12.41 4.27 17.08
N HIS A 211 -13.13 3.53 16.26
CA HIS A 211 -14.52 3.86 15.94
C HIS A 211 -15.44 3.67 17.15
N CYS A 212 -15.24 2.63 17.96
CA CYS A 212 -16.01 2.41 19.18
C CYS A 212 -15.80 3.55 20.19
N VAL A 213 -14.55 3.96 20.44
CA VAL A 213 -14.27 5.06 21.38
C VAL A 213 -15.00 6.34 20.93
N ARG A 214 -14.89 6.73 19.66
CA ARG A 214 -15.58 7.92 19.12
C ARG A 214 -17.10 7.81 19.19
N PHE A 215 -17.63 6.62 18.93
CA PHE A 215 -19.07 6.36 19.01
C PHE A 215 -19.55 6.53 20.45
N PHE A 216 -18.81 6.01 21.43
CA PHE A 216 -19.14 6.16 22.84
C PHE A 216 -19.03 7.61 23.31
N ASP A 217 -17.98 8.34 22.93
CA ASP A 217 -17.88 9.78 23.22
C ASP A 217 -19.08 10.54 22.65
N TRP A 218 -19.51 10.20 21.43
CA TRP A 218 -20.68 10.81 20.81
C TRP A 218 -21.97 10.47 21.55
N ILE A 219 -22.18 9.23 21.98
CA ILE A 219 -23.35 8.84 22.79
C ILE A 219 -23.33 9.56 24.14
N LEU A 220 -22.19 9.61 24.81
CA LEU A 220 -22.02 10.30 26.09
C LEU A 220 -22.37 11.77 25.99
N ASN A 221 -21.86 12.46 24.98
CA ASN A 221 -22.20 13.86 24.73
C ASN A 221 -23.67 14.06 24.36
N LYS A 222 -24.24 13.18 23.52
CA LYS A 222 -25.61 13.31 23.04
C LYS A 222 -26.67 13.01 24.10
N LYS A 223 -26.50 11.91 24.86
CA LYS A 223 -27.50 11.43 25.82
C LYS A 223 -27.29 11.97 27.23
N PHE A 224 -26.04 12.10 27.66
CA PHE A 224 -25.72 12.33 29.08
C PHE A 224 -25.13 13.73 29.34
N ASN A 225 -24.96 14.55 28.28
CA ASN A 225 -24.54 15.95 28.34
C ASN A 225 -23.33 16.17 29.27
N VAL A 226 -22.29 15.36 29.09
CA VAL A 226 -21.13 15.27 29.99
C VAL A 226 -20.24 16.51 29.86
N ASN A 227 -20.71 17.64 30.38
CA ASN A 227 -19.95 18.87 30.62
C ASN A 227 -19.58 19.02 32.12
N GLY A 228 -19.31 17.91 32.81
CA GLY A 228 -18.49 17.95 34.04
C GLY A 228 -19.06 17.37 35.34
N PHE A 229 -20.24 16.76 35.42
CA PHE A 229 -20.78 16.28 36.71
C PHE A 229 -21.67 15.02 36.65
N ASN A 230 -21.26 13.93 35.98
CA ASN A 230 -21.89 12.62 36.15
C ASN A 230 -20.88 11.47 36.01
N ASN A 231 -21.12 10.35 36.71
CA ASN A 231 -20.27 9.14 36.79
C ASN A 231 -20.12 8.34 35.47
N PHE A 232 -20.51 8.89 34.32
CA PHE A 232 -20.44 8.21 33.02
C PHE A 232 -19.11 8.51 32.33
N ILE A 233 -18.27 7.48 32.20
CA ILE A 233 -16.96 7.57 31.54
C ILE A 233 -16.97 6.66 30.31
N ASN A 234 -16.19 7.01 29.29
CA ASN A 234 -15.99 6.13 28.14
C ASN A 234 -15.33 4.81 28.59
N PRO A 235 -15.99 3.65 28.42
CA PRO A 235 -15.50 2.37 28.92
C PRO A 235 -14.22 1.90 28.23
N PHE A 236 -13.93 2.43 27.05
CA PHE A 236 -12.72 2.10 26.29
C PHE A 236 -11.60 3.13 26.48
N GLY A 237 -11.80 4.11 27.36
CA GLY A 237 -10.88 5.20 27.65
C GLY A 237 -10.93 6.32 26.60
N GLU A 238 -10.09 7.32 26.77
CA GLU A 238 -9.95 8.41 25.82
C GLU A 238 -9.09 7.97 24.63
N LEU A 239 -9.54 8.29 23.41
CA LEU A 239 -8.60 8.33 22.30
C LEU A 239 -7.55 9.38 22.62
N LYS A 240 -6.26 9.06 22.41
CA LYS A 240 -5.26 10.13 22.24
C LYS A 240 -5.84 11.09 21.21
N VAL A 241 -6.12 12.31 21.66
CA VAL A 241 -6.69 13.39 20.85
C VAL A 241 -5.95 13.38 19.52
N LEU A 242 -6.68 13.29 18.41
CA LEU A 242 -6.09 13.64 17.13
C LEU A 242 -5.59 15.07 17.31
N ASP A 243 -4.27 15.25 17.36
CA ASP A 243 -3.62 16.53 17.60
C ASP A 243 -3.93 17.58 16.51
N GLY A 244 -4.80 17.27 15.53
CA GLY A 244 -5.18 18.12 14.41
C GLY A 244 -4.05 18.31 13.38
N ARG A 245 -2.83 17.86 13.68
CA ARG A 245 -1.63 18.17 12.90
C ARG A 245 -1.62 17.51 11.52
N SER A 246 -2.36 16.42 11.37
CA SER A 246 -2.50 15.73 10.08
C SER A 246 -3.36 16.51 9.07
N ASP A 247 -4.22 17.41 9.56
CA ASP A 247 -5.10 18.25 8.74
C ASP A 247 -4.59 19.70 8.62
N ASP A 248 -3.66 20.10 9.50
CA ASP A 248 -3.00 21.41 9.47
C ASP A 248 -1.84 21.46 8.47
N VAL A 249 -2.18 21.71 7.20
CA VAL A 249 -1.21 21.88 6.10
C VAL A 249 -0.25 23.06 6.34
N LYS A 250 -0.65 24.05 7.15
CA LYS A 250 0.15 25.24 7.44
C LYS A 250 1.16 25.03 8.56
N PHE A 251 1.12 23.89 9.26
CA PHE A 251 1.93 23.59 10.43
C PHE A 251 1.86 24.67 11.52
N SER A 252 0.73 25.38 11.64
CA SER A 252 0.50 26.46 12.63
C SER A 252 0.79 26.00 14.06
N TRP A 253 0.54 24.72 14.35
CA TRP A 253 0.85 24.09 15.64
C TRP A 253 2.30 24.28 16.08
N LEU A 254 3.27 24.37 15.16
CA LEU A 254 4.69 24.50 15.51
C LEU A 254 4.95 25.82 16.27
N THR A 255 4.42 26.92 15.74
CA THR A 255 4.57 28.24 16.35
C THR A 255 3.66 28.47 17.55
N GLU A 256 2.47 27.87 17.55
CA GLU A 256 1.55 27.93 18.69
C GLU A 256 2.10 27.22 19.93
N GLN A 257 2.84 26.11 19.74
CA GLN A 257 3.33 25.29 20.84
C GLN A 257 4.78 25.57 21.22
N TYR A 258 5.67 25.85 20.25
CA TYR A 258 7.11 26.01 20.48
C TYR A 258 7.60 27.46 20.33
N GLY A 259 6.70 28.38 19.96
CA GLY A 259 6.93 29.83 19.90
C GLY A 259 7.25 30.36 18.51
N VAL A 260 7.17 31.70 18.38
CA VAL A 260 7.30 32.45 17.11
C VAL A 260 8.67 32.27 16.45
N GLN A 261 9.72 31.94 17.21
CA GLN A 261 11.06 31.66 16.69
C GLN A 261 11.11 30.53 15.64
N TRP A 262 10.11 29.64 15.62
CA TRP A 262 10.01 28.55 14.64
C TRP A 262 9.31 28.95 13.32
N GLU A 263 8.95 30.22 13.15
CA GLU A 263 8.19 30.70 11.98
C GLU A 263 8.90 30.43 10.65
N GLN A 264 10.24 30.52 10.60
CA GLN A 264 10.99 30.22 9.38
C GLN A 264 10.83 28.75 8.95
N TRP A 265 11.00 27.82 9.89
CA TRP A 265 10.79 26.39 9.64
C TRP A 265 9.34 26.08 9.25
N ARG A 266 8.36 26.71 9.92
CA ARG A 266 6.93 26.59 9.60
C ARG A 266 6.65 27.03 8.16
N TYR A 267 7.16 28.21 7.79
CA TYR A 267 6.98 28.79 6.46
C TYR A 267 7.53 27.86 5.37
N LEU A 268 8.78 27.40 5.52
CA LEU A 268 9.43 26.48 4.58
C LEU A 268 8.67 25.16 4.45
N ALA A 269 8.21 24.58 5.57
CA ALA A 269 7.43 23.35 5.58
C ALA A 269 6.09 23.49 4.84
N ASN A 270 5.39 24.61 5.05
CA ASN A 270 4.14 24.92 4.37
C ASN A 270 4.35 25.11 2.86
N GLU A 271 5.35 25.89 2.45
CA GLU A 271 5.66 26.10 1.03
C GLU A 271 6.02 24.79 0.31
N TRP A 272 6.87 23.97 0.92
CA TRP A 272 7.24 22.69 0.33
C TRP A 272 6.03 21.76 0.14
N ILE A 273 5.13 21.69 1.12
CA ILE A 273 3.96 20.81 1.06
C ILE A 273 2.95 21.26 -0.01
N LEU A 274 2.78 22.57 -0.22
CA LEU A 274 1.90 23.12 -1.26
C LEU A 274 2.36 22.73 -2.68
N GLY A 275 3.64 22.39 -2.87
CA GLY A 275 4.18 21.94 -4.15
C GLY A 275 3.71 20.55 -4.61
N PHE A 276 3.11 19.74 -3.73
CA PHE A 276 2.75 18.35 -4.03
C PHE A 276 1.24 18.14 -4.22
N LYS A 277 0.88 17.36 -5.26
CA LYS A 277 -0.52 16.96 -5.53
C LYS A 277 -0.94 15.62 -4.92
N GLY A 278 -0.03 14.88 -4.28
CA GLY A 278 -0.32 13.55 -3.74
C GLY A 278 0.71 13.07 -2.72
N GLY A 279 0.29 12.16 -1.83
CA GLY A 279 1.13 11.66 -0.72
C GLY A 279 1.39 12.69 0.37
N LEU A 280 0.44 13.62 0.59
CA LEU A 280 0.55 14.72 1.55
C LEU A 280 0.65 14.20 2.98
N SER A 281 -0.21 13.25 3.36
CA SER A 281 -0.27 12.75 4.74
C SER A 281 1.05 12.10 5.20
N GLN A 282 1.73 11.37 4.32
CA GLN A 282 3.03 10.76 4.64
C GLN A 282 4.13 11.82 4.80
N ARG A 283 4.15 12.85 3.94
CA ARG A 283 5.13 13.93 4.00
C ARG A 283 4.90 14.83 5.22
N MET A 284 3.66 15.23 5.49
CA MET A 284 3.29 16.00 6.68
C MET A 284 3.67 15.27 7.95
N ARG A 285 3.43 13.96 8.01
CA ARG A 285 3.86 13.13 9.15
C ARG A 285 5.38 13.13 9.32
N ALA A 286 6.14 12.97 8.24
CA ALA A 286 7.60 12.97 8.29
C ALA A 286 8.13 14.33 8.77
N LEU A 287 7.56 15.44 8.27
CA LEU A 287 7.89 16.79 8.72
C LEU A 287 7.51 17.04 10.18
N ALA A 288 6.34 16.60 10.64
CA ALA A 288 5.96 16.76 12.03
C ALA A 288 6.95 16.05 12.97
N ILE A 289 7.39 14.83 12.61
CA ILE A 289 8.41 14.12 13.37
C ILE A 289 9.74 14.89 13.39
N PHE A 290 10.16 15.43 12.24
CA PHE A 290 11.39 16.20 12.13
C PHE A 290 11.33 17.51 12.94
N LEU A 291 10.34 18.35 12.68
CA LEU A 291 10.21 19.68 13.29
C LEU A 291 10.00 19.59 14.81
N GLU A 292 9.15 18.67 15.26
CA GLU A 292 8.84 18.53 16.69
C GLU A 292 9.90 17.72 17.42
N ASN A 293 10.08 16.46 17.03
CA ASN A 293 10.84 15.52 17.83
C ASN A 293 12.34 15.65 17.58
N TYR A 294 12.75 15.93 16.35
CA TYR A 294 14.17 16.06 16.02
C TYR A 294 14.71 17.47 16.26
N LEU A 295 14.00 18.52 15.88
CA LEU A 295 14.43 19.90 16.12
C LEU A 295 13.93 20.42 17.48
N ALA A 296 12.63 20.66 17.66
CA ALA A 296 12.14 21.42 18.81
C ALA A 296 12.36 20.75 20.18
N ILE A 297 12.17 19.43 20.30
CA ILE A 297 12.33 18.70 21.56
C ILE A 297 13.78 18.33 21.81
N ASN A 298 14.46 17.75 20.82
CA ASN A 298 15.82 17.24 21.03
C ASN A 298 16.89 18.34 20.90
N ASN A 299 16.62 19.43 20.18
CA ASN A 299 17.61 20.46 19.83
C ASN A 299 16.96 21.87 19.79
N SER A 300 16.35 22.27 20.90
CA SER A 300 15.55 23.52 21.01
C SER A 300 16.29 24.83 20.65
N GLU A 301 17.62 24.82 20.60
CA GLU A 301 18.46 25.98 20.26
C GLU A 301 18.65 26.19 18.73
N ILE A 302 18.11 25.29 17.91
CA ILE A 302 18.26 25.24 16.44
C ILE A 302 16.95 25.66 15.75
N TYR A 303 16.38 26.78 16.22
CA TYR A 303 15.24 27.41 15.57
C TYR A 303 15.66 28.18 14.30
N ASP A 304 16.92 28.59 14.21
CA ASP A 304 17.51 29.21 13.03
C ASP A 304 17.86 28.15 11.97
N VAL A 305 17.37 28.36 10.75
CA VAL A 305 17.53 27.46 9.61
C VAL A 305 19.00 27.36 9.20
N GLU A 306 19.75 28.46 9.17
CA GLU A 306 21.17 28.43 8.74
C GLU A 306 22.05 27.70 9.76
N ARG A 307 21.71 27.82 11.05
CA ARG A 307 22.41 27.13 12.13
C ARG A 307 22.28 25.61 12.05
N PHE A 308 21.21 25.09 11.43
CA PHE A 308 21.08 23.66 11.16
C PHE A 308 22.13 23.14 10.16
N PHE A 309 22.61 23.99 9.26
CA PHE A 309 23.57 23.64 8.22
C PHE A 309 25.03 23.97 8.57
N ASN A 310 25.25 24.87 9.53
CA ASN A 310 26.58 25.18 10.04
C ASN A 310 27.10 24.03 10.93
N ILE A 311 28.01 23.23 10.37
CA ILE A 311 28.71 22.17 11.09
C ILE A 311 29.65 22.82 12.10
N ASP A 312 29.35 22.67 13.39
CA ASP A 312 30.23 23.07 14.50
C ASP A 312 30.61 21.82 15.32
N ASP A 313 31.77 21.85 16.00
CA ASP A 313 32.32 20.71 16.75
C ASP A 313 31.40 20.29 17.93
N ALA A 314 30.49 21.17 18.35
CA ALA A 314 29.56 20.93 19.45
C ALA A 314 28.34 20.06 19.08
N TRP A 315 27.84 20.15 17.84
CA TRP A 315 26.64 19.41 17.40
C TRP A 315 26.54 19.32 15.87
N ASN A 316 26.30 18.10 15.35
CA ASN A 316 26.16 17.85 13.92
C ASN A 316 24.93 16.95 13.64
N PRO A 317 23.98 17.36 12.78
CA PRO A 317 22.79 16.56 12.50
C PRO A 317 23.14 15.29 11.72
N THR A 318 23.06 14.12 12.36
CA THR A 318 23.33 12.84 11.70
C THR A 318 22.07 12.07 11.32
N SER A 319 22.14 11.31 10.21
CA SER A 319 21.08 10.37 9.80
C SER A 319 20.82 9.26 10.81
N VAL A 320 21.82 8.93 11.65
CA VAL A 320 21.71 7.94 12.73
C VAL A 320 20.84 8.46 13.87
N ASP A 321 21.03 9.71 14.29
CA ASP A 321 20.25 10.28 15.38
C ASP A 321 18.81 10.59 14.93
N LEU A 322 18.64 10.95 13.66
CA LEU A 322 17.30 11.05 13.06
C LEU A 322 16.58 9.70 13.08
N LYS A 323 17.27 8.60 12.72
CA LYS A 323 16.72 7.24 12.79
C LYS A 323 16.28 6.88 14.21
N LYS A 324 17.13 7.14 15.21
CA LYS A 324 16.80 6.90 16.65
C LYS A 324 15.59 7.73 17.09
N CYS A 325 15.51 9.00 16.68
CA CYS A 325 14.40 9.87 17.01
C CYS A 325 13.07 9.38 16.42
N ILE A 326 13.08 8.96 15.14
CA ILE A 326 11.90 8.37 14.48
C ILE A 326 11.43 7.12 15.22
N ILE A 327 12.34 6.20 15.56
CA ILE A 327 12.00 4.96 16.28
C ILE A 327 11.38 5.28 17.65
N LYS A 328 11.99 6.21 18.40
CA LYS A 328 11.53 6.59 19.75
C LYS A 328 10.15 7.27 19.73
N SER A 329 9.92 8.17 18.79
CA SER A 329 8.67 8.94 18.68
C SER A 329 7.51 8.13 18.10
N THR A 330 7.76 7.28 17.10
CA THR A 330 6.69 6.60 16.36
C THR A 330 6.48 5.14 16.76
N LYS A 331 7.44 4.52 17.44
CA LYS A 331 7.48 3.06 17.72
C LYS A 331 7.38 2.19 16.46
N ILE A 332 7.74 2.73 15.29
CA ILE A 332 7.80 1.95 14.05
C ILE A 332 8.92 0.92 14.16
N SER A 333 8.61 -0.34 13.88
CA SER A 333 9.57 -1.45 13.85
C SER A 333 10.03 -1.81 12.43
N ILE A 334 9.31 -1.38 11.39
CA ILE A 334 9.57 -1.72 9.99
C ILE A 334 10.62 -0.76 9.41
N GLU A 335 11.74 -1.31 8.94
CA GLU A 335 12.88 -0.52 8.46
C GLU A 335 12.59 0.26 7.16
N SER A 336 11.78 -0.29 6.25
CA SER A 336 11.38 0.40 5.02
C SER A 336 10.61 1.70 5.30
N ASP A 337 9.73 1.67 6.30
CA ASP A 337 8.90 2.82 6.68
C ASP A 337 9.76 3.89 7.36
N ILE A 338 10.75 3.48 8.16
CA ILE A 338 11.74 4.38 8.75
C ILE A 338 12.57 5.06 7.66
N HIS A 339 13.08 4.29 6.68
CA HIS A 339 13.84 4.83 5.55
C HIS A 339 13.00 5.78 4.70
N GLN A 340 11.72 5.49 4.51
CA GLN A 340 10.82 6.38 3.77
C GLN A 340 10.61 7.72 4.49
N ASN A 341 10.43 7.72 5.81
CA ASN A 341 10.37 8.96 6.59
C ASN A 341 11.68 9.76 6.49
N ILE A 342 12.84 9.13 6.65
CA ILE A 342 14.14 9.78 6.47
C ILE A 342 14.23 10.40 5.08
N ASN A 343 13.84 9.68 4.03
CA ASN A 343 13.95 10.17 2.66
C ASN A 343 13.05 11.38 2.37
N TYR A 344 11.85 11.45 2.96
CA TYR A 344 11.01 12.65 2.84
C TYR A 344 11.64 13.85 3.54
N ILE A 345 12.28 13.64 4.68
CA ILE A 345 12.99 14.71 5.40
C ILE A 345 14.22 15.17 4.61
N VAL A 346 15.01 14.24 4.06
CA VAL A 346 16.15 14.55 3.19
C VAL A 346 15.69 15.36 1.97
N GLU A 347 14.59 14.94 1.32
CA GLU A 347 14.02 15.66 0.17
C GLU A 347 13.54 17.07 0.51
N PHE A 348 12.96 17.26 1.70
CA PHE A 348 12.61 18.59 2.20
C PHE A 348 13.85 19.47 2.40
N ILE A 349 14.89 18.95 3.03
CA ILE A 349 16.14 19.70 3.26
C ILE A 349 16.87 20.01 1.95
N ASP A 350 16.92 19.06 1.01
CA ASP A 350 17.44 19.30 -0.36
C ASP A 350 16.68 20.45 -1.03
N TRP A 351 15.35 20.50 -0.87
CA TRP A 351 14.52 21.56 -1.43
C TRP A 351 14.80 22.92 -0.78
N VAL A 352 14.97 22.99 0.54
CA VAL A 352 15.34 24.24 1.25
C VAL A 352 16.67 24.77 0.71
N LEU A 353 17.66 23.90 0.53
CA LEU A 353 18.97 24.25 -0.01
C LEU A 353 18.90 24.81 -1.43
N ILE A 354 18.11 24.18 -2.30
CA ILE A 354 18.02 24.58 -3.72
C ILE A 354 17.22 25.87 -3.92
N ASN A 355 16.17 26.13 -3.11
CA ASN A 355 15.25 27.23 -3.35
C ASN A 355 15.50 28.46 -2.47
N HIS A 356 16.11 28.29 -1.30
CA HIS A 356 16.29 29.38 -0.33
C HIS A 356 17.76 29.62 0.08
N LEU A 357 18.64 28.61 -0.03
CA LEU A 357 20.06 28.70 0.38
C LEU A 357 21.01 28.35 -0.78
N CYS A 358 20.85 29.02 -1.92
CA CYS A 358 21.67 28.82 -3.11
C CYS A 358 22.22 30.15 -3.64
N TYR A 359 23.34 30.09 -4.36
CA TYR A 359 23.92 31.23 -5.06
C TYR A 359 24.24 30.86 -6.51
N GLU A 360 24.24 31.86 -7.38
CA GLU A 360 24.66 31.69 -8.77
C GLU A 360 26.19 31.67 -8.82
N ASN A 361 26.77 30.59 -9.36
CA ASN A 361 28.21 30.50 -9.56
C ASN A 361 28.67 31.28 -10.80
N ASP A 362 29.98 31.38 -11.00
CA ASP A 362 30.59 32.11 -12.13
C ASP A 362 30.17 31.59 -13.53
N PHE A 363 29.50 30.44 -13.60
CA PHE A 363 29.03 29.80 -14.82
C PHE A 363 27.50 29.91 -15.01
N GLY A 364 26.81 30.67 -14.15
CA GLY A 364 25.35 30.87 -14.22
C GLY A 364 24.52 29.69 -13.69
N TYR A 365 25.14 28.75 -12.95
CA TYR A 365 24.43 27.65 -12.31
C TYR A 365 24.14 27.97 -10.85
N MET A 366 22.91 27.69 -10.41
CA MET A 366 22.54 27.79 -8.99
C MET A 366 23.15 26.61 -8.22
N VAL A 367 24.01 26.91 -7.24
CA VAL A 367 24.68 25.93 -6.38
C VAL A 367 24.26 26.18 -4.93
N PRO A 368 23.92 25.13 -4.15
CA PRO A 368 23.64 25.26 -2.72
C PRO A 368 24.83 25.83 -1.94
N MET A 369 24.56 26.72 -0.98
CA MET A 369 25.55 27.28 -0.06
C MET A 369 26.08 26.24 0.94
N TYR A 370 25.24 25.28 1.31
CA TYR A 370 25.55 24.24 2.28
C TYR A 370 25.30 22.84 1.70
N GLN A 371 25.91 21.82 2.31
CA GLN A 371 25.59 20.42 2.02
C GLN A 371 24.47 19.93 2.92
N ASN A 372 23.65 19.00 2.42
CA ASN A 372 22.64 18.34 3.24
C ASN A 372 23.35 17.42 4.26
N PRO A 373 23.19 17.67 5.57
CA PRO A 373 23.83 16.85 6.60
C PRO A 373 23.18 15.45 6.74
N LEU A 374 21.99 15.26 6.17
CA LEU A 374 21.24 14.01 6.24
C LEU A 374 21.43 13.17 4.97
N GLU A 375 21.68 11.87 5.16
CA GLU A 375 21.86 10.94 4.06
C GLU A 375 20.56 10.25 3.65
N ARG A 376 20.30 10.23 2.34
CA ARG A 376 19.24 9.42 1.74
C ARG A 376 19.50 7.93 2.00
N LYS A 377 18.49 7.21 2.50
CA LYS A 377 18.58 5.77 2.77
C LYS A 377 17.98 4.96 1.62
N ASN A 378 18.61 3.83 1.33
CA ASN A 378 18.08 2.88 0.36
C ASN A 378 16.79 2.26 0.92
N THR A 379 15.66 2.60 0.33
CA THR A 379 14.42 1.84 0.52
C THR A 379 14.53 0.60 -0.33
N PHE A 380 14.79 -0.56 0.29
CA PHE A 380 14.58 -1.83 -0.38
C PHE A 380 13.10 -1.94 -0.72
N ARG A 381 12.72 -1.61 -1.96
CA ARG A 381 11.56 -2.28 -2.53
C ARG A 381 12.00 -3.72 -2.63
N ASN A 382 11.32 -4.63 -1.93
CA ASN A 382 11.36 -6.05 -2.28
C ASN A 382 10.82 -6.16 -3.70
N LEU A 383 11.67 -5.89 -4.67
CA LEU A 383 11.54 -6.46 -6.00
C LEU A 383 11.80 -7.93 -5.73
N ASN A 384 10.74 -8.69 -5.47
CA ASN A 384 10.81 -10.14 -5.52
C ASN A 384 11.57 -10.44 -6.81
N GLU A 385 12.72 -11.11 -6.70
CA GLU A 385 13.43 -11.58 -7.87
C GLU A 385 12.44 -12.39 -8.68
N THR A 386 11.94 -11.79 -9.74
CA THR A 386 11.20 -12.49 -10.77
C THR A 386 12.16 -13.53 -11.30
N VAL A 387 11.87 -14.80 -10.99
CA VAL A 387 12.51 -15.96 -11.59
C VAL A 387 12.15 -15.93 -13.08
N TYR A 388 12.86 -15.11 -13.84
CA TYR A 388 12.69 -15.06 -15.29
C TYR A 388 13.38 -16.29 -15.86
N SER A 389 12.63 -17.10 -16.60
CA SER A 389 13.23 -18.09 -17.48
C SER A 389 14.17 -17.38 -18.46
N PRO A 390 15.38 -17.89 -18.69
CA PRO A 390 16.33 -17.26 -19.62
C PRO A 390 15.69 -17.16 -21.01
N LEU A 391 15.87 -16.01 -21.67
CA LEU A 391 15.33 -15.80 -23.01
C LEU A 391 15.93 -16.85 -23.96
N PRO A 392 15.11 -17.66 -24.67
CA PRO A 392 15.65 -18.70 -25.54
C PRO A 392 16.56 -18.10 -26.62
N TYR A 393 17.68 -18.77 -26.88
CA TYR A 393 18.75 -18.29 -27.76
C TYR A 393 18.25 -17.92 -29.18
N LYS A 394 17.25 -18.64 -29.70
CA LYS A 394 16.61 -18.33 -30.99
C LYS A 394 16.05 -16.90 -31.05
N TYR A 395 15.46 -16.41 -29.96
CA TYR A 395 14.97 -15.03 -29.89
C TYR A 395 16.12 -14.03 -29.88
N ILE A 396 17.24 -14.34 -29.19
CA ILE A 396 18.44 -13.52 -29.20
C ILE A 396 19.00 -13.41 -30.63
N CYS A 397 19.13 -14.52 -31.36
CA CYS A 397 19.57 -14.51 -32.76
C CYS A 397 18.64 -13.68 -33.66
N ASN A 398 17.32 -13.83 -33.49
CA ASN A 398 16.35 -13.05 -34.25
C ASN A 398 16.43 -11.55 -33.94
N LEU A 399 16.66 -11.18 -32.68
CA LEU A 399 16.82 -9.78 -32.27
C LEU A 399 18.12 -9.17 -32.82
N ARG A 400 19.22 -9.91 -32.81
CA ARG A 400 20.49 -9.48 -33.42
C ARG A 400 20.29 -9.14 -34.90
N LYS A 401 19.67 -10.05 -35.67
CA LYS A 401 19.36 -9.85 -37.10
C LYS A 401 18.35 -8.73 -37.36
N LYS A 402 17.42 -8.48 -36.42
CA LYS A 402 16.48 -7.35 -36.54
C LYS A 402 17.14 -6.00 -36.34
N ILE A 403 18.10 -5.92 -35.42
CA ILE A 403 18.81 -4.66 -35.12
C ILE A 403 19.86 -4.38 -36.18
N CYS A 404 20.71 -5.37 -36.48
CA CYS A 404 21.76 -5.30 -37.49
C CYS A 404 21.50 -6.40 -38.53
N PRO A 405 20.80 -6.11 -39.62
CA PRO A 405 20.47 -7.10 -40.65
C PRO A 405 21.70 -7.51 -41.48
N ASN A 406 22.63 -6.57 -41.69
CA ASN A 406 23.86 -6.78 -42.46
C ASN A 406 25.08 -6.56 -41.57
N GLU A 407 25.89 -7.60 -41.34
CA GLU A 407 27.07 -7.54 -40.45
C GLU A 407 28.15 -6.56 -40.91
N PHE A 408 28.20 -6.26 -42.22
CA PHE A 408 29.10 -5.28 -42.83
C PHE A 408 28.33 -4.11 -43.48
N GLY A 409 27.08 -3.88 -43.06
CA GLY A 409 26.26 -2.77 -43.53
C GLY A 409 26.55 -1.48 -42.78
N SER A 410 25.90 -0.40 -43.23
CA SER A 410 25.94 0.92 -42.58
C SER A 410 24.71 1.16 -41.69
N PHE A 411 24.74 2.20 -40.87
CA PHE A 411 23.61 2.55 -40.00
C PHE A 411 22.32 2.88 -40.76
N THR A 412 22.39 3.22 -42.06
CA THR A 412 21.21 3.28 -42.94
C THR A 412 20.37 2.02 -42.91
N ASP A 413 21.01 0.84 -42.81
CA ASP A 413 20.34 -0.45 -42.88
C ASP A 413 19.59 -0.80 -41.58
N TRP A 414 19.78 -0.01 -40.52
CA TRP A 414 19.23 -0.25 -39.18
C TRP A 414 17.81 0.34 -39.03
N GLU A 415 16.96 0.16 -40.06
CA GLU A 415 15.61 0.75 -40.14
C GLU A 415 14.75 0.43 -38.92
N TRP A 416 14.83 -0.80 -38.41
CA TRP A 416 14.06 -1.20 -37.22
C TRP A 416 14.45 -0.37 -35.99
N ALA A 417 15.74 -0.12 -35.79
CA ALA A 417 16.24 0.66 -34.67
C ALA A 417 15.87 2.15 -34.82
N GLN A 418 15.99 2.69 -36.04
CA GLN A 418 15.59 4.05 -36.39
C GLN A 418 14.09 4.29 -36.11
N ASN A 419 13.23 3.36 -36.53
CA ASN A 419 11.79 3.44 -36.35
C ASN A 419 11.36 3.28 -34.89
N THR A 420 11.98 2.34 -34.15
CA THR A 420 11.65 2.07 -32.75
C THR A 420 12.01 3.25 -31.82
N THR A 421 13.00 4.05 -32.22
CA THR A 421 13.47 5.23 -31.49
C THR A 421 12.84 6.55 -31.94
N ASN A 422 11.79 6.47 -32.77
CA ASN A 422 11.04 7.62 -33.28
C ASN A 422 10.03 8.17 -32.23
N LYS A 423 10.54 8.65 -31.10
CA LYS A 423 9.74 9.23 -30.01
C LYS A 423 10.08 10.72 -29.83
N ILE A 424 9.07 11.51 -29.45
CA ILE A 424 9.18 12.96 -29.20
C ILE A 424 10.09 13.25 -28.01
N TYR A 425 10.07 12.39 -26.98
CA TYR A 425 10.89 12.49 -25.77
C TYR A 425 11.69 11.21 -25.58
N GLY A 426 13.02 11.35 -25.37
CA GLY A 426 13.91 10.21 -25.15
C GLY A 426 14.11 9.30 -26.37
N GLY A 427 13.83 9.79 -27.57
CA GLY A 427 14.18 9.14 -28.83
C GLY A 427 15.66 9.34 -29.19
N SER A 428 16.13 8.63 -30.22
CA SER A 428 17.51 8.75 -30.72
C SER A 428 17.67 9.81 -31.83
N TRP A 429 16.58 10.49 -32.21
CA TRP A 429 16.59 11.54 -33.22
C TRP A 429 16.73 12.91 -32.54
N PHE A 430 17.70 13.71 -32.99
CA PHE A 430 17.96 15.05 -32.44
C PHE A 430 18.09 16.09 -33.56
N ASP A 431 17.67 17.33 -33.26
CA ASP A 431 17.64 18.43 -34.23
C ASP A 431 19.05 18.98 -34.48
N VAL A 432 19.37 19.26 -35.75
CA VAL A 432 20.68 19.80 -36.18
C VAL A 432 20.54 20.78 -37.34
N ASP A 433 21.55 21.60 -37.54
CA ASP A 433 21.68 22.43 -38.74
C ASP A 433 22.04 21.58 -39.97
N GLU A 434 21.58 21.99 -41.16
CA GLU A 434 21.85 21.25 -42.40
C GLU A 434 23.35 21.13 -42.72
N ASN A 435 24.13 22.15 -42.34
CA ASN A 435 25.55 22.27 -42.67
C ASN A 435 26.44 21.20 -42.00
N ILE A 436 25.97 20.54 -40.93
CA ILE A 436 26.73 19.49 -40.24
C ILE A 436 26.45 18.09 -40.79
N ILE A 437 25.46 17.95 -41.68
CA ILE A 437 25.07 16.65 -42.23
C ILE A 437 26.01 16.28 -43.37
N ASN A 438 26.66 15.13 -43.25
CA ASN A 438 27.46 14.56 -44.31
C ASN A 438 26.60 13.65 -45.20
N PHE A 439 26.06 14.20 -46.28
CA PHE A 439 25.19 13.46 -47.22
C PHE A 439 25.89 12.30 -47.96
N ASN A 440 27.22 12.26 -47.98
CA ASN A 440 27.99 11.20 -48.66
C ASN A 440 28.31 10.02 -47.73
N ASP A 441 28.10 10.18 -46.42
CA ASP A 441 28.38 9.15 -45.44
C ASP A 441 27.11 8.33 -45.16
N LYS A 442 27.17 7.02 -45.44
CA LYS A 442 26.04 6.10 -45.22
C LYS A 442 25.80 5.81 -43.74
N ASP A 443 26.75 6.11 -42.86
CA ASP A 443 26.57 6.02 -41.41
C ASP A 443 25.95 7.30 -40.83
N CYS A 444 25.97 8.40 -41.59
CA CYS A 444 25.32 9.66 -41.26
C CYS A 444 23.82 9.60 -41.58
N VAL A 445 23.04 8.94 -40.72
CA VAL A 445 21.58 8.79 -40.90
C VAL A 445 20.85 10.07 -40.53
N TRP A 446 20.18 10.67 -41.50
CA TRP A 446 19.45 11.94 -41.34
C TRP A 446 18.02 11.88 -41.88
N ARG A 447 17.18 12.84 -41.46
CA ARG A 447 15.84 13.07 -42.03
C ARG A 447 15.44 14.54 -41.99
N LYS A 448 14.54 14.93 -42.91
CA LYS A 448 13.91 16.26 -42.94
C LYS A 448 12.50 16.17 -42.38
N VAL A 449 12.20 16.94 -41.35
CA VAL A 449 10.89 16.93 -40.66
C VAL A 449 10.21 18.29 -40.80
N LEU A 450 8.95 18.29 -41.22
CA LEU A 450 8.12 19.49 -41.25
C LEU A 450 7.56 19.77 -39.86
N TYR A 451 7.61 21.03 -39.44
CA TYR A 451 7.02 21.48 -38.19
C TYR A 451 6.29 22.82 -38.38
N THR A 452 5.36 23.12 -37.48
CA THR A 452 4.59 24.38 -37.54
C THR A 452 5.07 25.31 -36.44
N LYS A 453 5.54 26.50 -36.83
CA LYS A 453 5.94 27.56 -35.90
C LYS A 453 5.10 28.80 -36.20
N ALA A 454 4.31 29.24 -35.22
CA ALA A 454 3.42 30.41 -35.34
C ALA A 454 2.53 30.38 -36.60
N GLY A 455 1.96 29.22 -36.95
CA GLY A 455 1.07 29.05 -38.10
C GLY A 455 1.75 28.96 -39.47
N LYS A 456 3.08 29.10 -39.55
CA LYS A 456 3.87 28.86 -40.77
C LYS A 456 4.49 27.46 -40.74
N LYS A 457 4.44 26.76 -41.88
CA LYS A 457 5.15 25.48 -42.07
C LYS A 457 6.62 25.78 -42.32
N ASP A 458 7.49 25.17 -41.53
CA ASP A 458 8.93 25.23 -41.68
C ASP A 458 9.51 23.81 -41.59
N HIS A 459 10.80 23.66 -41.87
CA HIS A 459 11.49 22.38 -41.85
C HIS A 459 12.69 22.42 -40.91
N LYS A 460 12.96 21.28 -40.28
CA LYS A 460 14.17 21.05 -39.50
C LYS A 460 14.83 19.76 -39.94
N TYR A 461 16.14 19.71 -39.79
CA TYR A 461 16.92 18.49 -40.04
C TYR A 461 17.18 17.77 -38.73
N GLN A 462 17.17 16.44 -38.79
CA GLN A 462 17.47 15.60 -37.64
C GLN A 462 18.51 14.55 -38.01
N LEU A 463 19.43 14.28 -37.09
CA LEU A 463 20.34 13.14 -37.14
C LEU A 463 19.88 12.05 -36.19
N TRP A 464 20.16 10.80 -36.55
CA TRP A 464 19.91 9.65 -35.71
C TRP A 464 21.18 9.22 -34.97
N SER A 465 21.08 9.06 -33.64
CA SER A 465 22.16 8.55 -32.82
C SER A 465 22.12 7.02 -32.73
N PRO A 466 23.14 6.30 -33.23
CA PRO A 466 23.18 4.83 -33.18
C PRO A 466 23.52 4.28 -31.79
N VAL A 467 23.97 5.14 -30.86
CA VAL A 467 24.59 4.74 -29.56
C VAL A 467 23.71 3.75 -28.78
N ALA A 468 22.41 4.05 -28.64
CA ALA A 468 21.50 3.18 -27.90
C ALA A 468 21.29 1.81 -28.59
N ALA A 469 21.23 1.81 -29.92
CA ALA A 469 21.05 0.60 -30.71
C ALA A 469 22.32 -0.27 -30.68
N VAL A 470 23.50 0.34 -30.81
CA VAL A 470 24.80 -0.33 -30.68
C VAL A 470 24.96 -0.92 -29.28
N ALA A 471 24.63 -0.17 -28.23
CA ALA A 471 24.68 -0.69 -26.86
C ALA A 471 23.77 -1.92 -26.66
N LEU A 472 22.56 -1.90 -27.23
CA LEU A 472 21.66 -3.05 -27.21
C LEU A 472 22.23 -4.23 -28.01
N PHE A 473 22.80 -3.97 -29.18
CA PHE A 473 23.42 -5.00 -30.01
C PHE A 473 24.61 -5.66 -29.30
N VAL A 474 25.47 -4.89 -28.64
CA VAL A 474 26.58 -5.39 -27.82
C VAL A 474 26.05 -6.27 -26.67
N LYS A 475 25.01 -5.83 -25.96
CA LYS A 475 24.37 -6.63 -24.89
C LYS A 475 23.78 -7.94 -25.37
N LEU A 476 23.31 -7.99 -26.62
CA LEU A 476 22.80 -9.23 -27.20
C LEU A 476 23.93 -10.17 -27.59
N ASN A 477 25.15 -9.67 -27.87
CA ASN A 477 26.31 -10.46 -28.25
C ASN A 477 27.20 -10.88 -27.07
N LEU A 478 27.30 -10.04 -26.04
CA LEU A 478 28.16 -10.24 -24.88
C LEU A 478 27.33 -10.31 -23.59
N PRO A 479 27.71 -11.15 -22.61
CA PRO A 479 27.02 -11.27 -21.33
C PRO A 479 27.36 -10.10 -20.38
N LEU A 480 27.18 -8.86 -20.83
CA LEU A 480 27.50 -7.64 -20.09
C LEU A 480 26.24 -6.93 -19.58
N ARG A 481 26.34 -6.36 -18.38
CA ARG A 481 25.31 -5.45 -17.84
C ARG A 481 25.37 -4.11 -18.57
N THR A 482 24.24 -3.38 -18.60
CA THR A 482 24.15 -2.08 -19.31
C THR A 482 25.23 -1.09 -18.88
N TYR A 483 25.54 -1.01 -17.57
CA TYR A 483 26.62 -0.15 -17.08
C TYR A 483 27.99 -0.55 -17.64
N GLN A 484 28.29 -1.85 -17.69
CA GLN A 484 29.56 -2.34 -18.22
C GLN A 484 29.70 -2.01 -19.71
N VAL A 485 28.63 -2.14 -20.50
CA VAL A 485 28.63 -1.76 -21.92
C VAL A 485 28.93 -0.27 -22.11
N ARG A 486 28.43 0.60 -21.23
CA ARG A 486 28.70 2.05 -21.27
C ARG A 486 30.14 2.41 -20.92
N MET A 487 30.86 1.53 -20.23
CA MET A 487 32.26 1.72 -19.85
C MET A 487 33.24 1.07 -20.84
N LEU A 488 32.74 0.47 -21.91
CA LEU A 488 33.58 -0.06 -22.98
C LEU A 488 34.16 1.08 -23.79
N ASP A 489 35.47 1.04 -24.00
CA ASP A 489 36.14 1.94 -24.92
C ASP A 489 35.86 1.51 -26.37
N SER A 490 35.60 2.49 -27.23
CA SER A 490 35.39 2.29 -28.67
C SER A 490 36.65 1.80 -29.39
N GLY A 491 37.84 2.10 -28.84
CA GLY A 491 39.11 1.79 -29.49
C GLY A 491 39.47 2.74 -30.65
N GLU A 492 38.71 3.83 -30.87
CA GLU A 492 39.01 4.82 -31.91
C GLU A 492 40.42 5.43 -31.76
N GLY A 493 40.92 5.51 -30.53
CA GLY A 493 42.26 5.99 -30.21
C GLY A 493 43.36 4.92 -30.17
N ASP A 494 43.04 3.65 -30.42
CA ASP A 494 44.03 2.57 -30.37
C ASP A 494 45.06 2.69 -31.51
N ILE A 495 46.23 2.08 -31.31
CA ILE A 495 47.34 2.14 -32.27
C ILE A 495 47.09 1.32 -33.54
N GLU A 496 46.35 0.22 -33.40
CA GLU A 496 45.93 -0.66 -34.49
C GLU A 496 44.40 -0.76 -34.47
N ARG A 497 43.77 -0.75 -35.65
CA ARG A 497 42.34 -0.94 -35.83
C ARG A 497 42.08 -2.18 -36.68
N PHE A 498 40.99 -2.88 -36.41
CA PHE A 498 40.62 -4.06 -37.18
C PHE A 498 39.72 -3.65 -38.36
N GLU A 499 40.21 -3.84 -39.57
CA GLU A 499 39.49 -3.53 -40.81
C GLU A 499 39.71 -4.63 -41.84
N ASN A 500 38.65 -5.07 -42.52
CA ASN A 500 38.71 -6.10 -43.57
C ASN A 500 39.46 -7.38 -43.15
N ASN A 501 39.18 -7.86 -41.93
CA ASN A 501 39.80 -9.04 -41.32
C ASN A 501 41.31 -8.93 -41.02
N LEU A 502 41.88 -7.73 -41.04
CA LEU A 502 43.29 -7.48 -40.74
C LEU A 502 43.46 -6.38 -39.69
N TRP A 503 44.53 -6.47 -38.90
CA TRP A 503 44.94 -5.39 -38.01
C TRP A 503 45.81 -4.41 -38.78
N ASN A 504 45.30 -3.19 -38.98
CA ASN A 504 45.98 -2.12 -39.69
C ASN A 504 46.37 -1.01 -38.72
N LYS A 505 47.45 -0.29 -39.00
CA LYS A 505 47.83 0.90 -38.23
C LYS A 505 46.72 1.95 -38.29
N ASN A 506 46.30 2.46 -37.15
CA ASN A 506 45.31 3.51 -37.06
C ASN A 506 45.95 4.86 -37.41
N ASN A 507 45.48 5.48 -38.49
CA ASN A 507 45.96 6.79 -38.95
C ASN A 507 45.04 7.95 -38.50
N ALA A 508 44.04 7.68 -37.64
CA ALA A 508 43.15 8.71 -37.13
C ALA A 508 43.92 9.75 -36.28
N PRO A 509 43.50 11.03 -36.28
CA PRO A 509 44.11 12.08 -35.47
C PRO A 509 44.11 11.77 -33.96
N LEU A 510 43.18 10.94 -33.51
CA LEU A 510 43.01 10.53 -32.11
C LEU A 510 43.87 9.33 -31.71
N SER A 511 44.58 8.70 -32.67
CA SER A 511 45.42 7.53 -32.38
C SER A 511 46.57 7.89 -31.45
N LYS A 512 46.72 7.12 -30.37
CA LYS A 512 47.77 7.29 -29.38
C LYS A 512 48.77 6.15 -29.43
N PHE A 513 50.05 6.50 -29.32
CA PHE A 513 51.14 5.53 -29.24
C PHE A 513 50.95 4.62 -28.01
N ARG A 514 50.94 3.30 -28.23
CA ARG A 514 50.76 2.22 -27.20
C ARG A 514 49.39 2.17 -26.52
N LEU A 515 48.35 2.81 -27.06
CA LEU A 515 46.98 2.57 -26.59
C LEU A 515 46.39 1.34 -27.27
N ASN A 516 45.81 0.42 -26.48
CA ASN A 516 45.12 -0.78 -26.94
C ASN A 516 44.03 -1.16 -25.91
N GLN A 517 43.10 -0.24 -25.69
CA GLN A 517 42.06 -0.33 -24.64
C GLN A 517 40.66 -0.58 -25.20
N GLY A 518 40.49 -0.58 -26.52
CA GLY A 518 39.23 -0.85 -27.18
C GLY A 518 38.59 -2.19 -26.80
N VAL A 519 37.26 -2.23 -26.88
CA VAL A 519 36.46 -3.45 -26.68
C VAL A 519 36.93 -4.60 -27.58
N PHE A 520 37.36 -4.30 -28.79
CA PHE A 520 37.94 -5.25 -29.73
C PHE A 520 39.41 -4.90 -29.93
N LYS A 521 40.29 -5.73 -29.37
CA LYS A 521 41.74 -5.49 -29.34
C LYS A 521 42.53 -6.68 -29.86
N LYS A 522 43.70 -6.40 -30.44
CA LYS A 522 44.62 -7.44 -30.88
C LYS A 522 45.18 -8.18 -29.67
N ILE A 523 44.91 -9.48 -29.60
CA ILE A 523 45.51 -10.38 -28.62
C ILE A 523 46.85 -10.83 -29.20
N ILE A 524 47.94 -10.48 -28.53
CA ILE A 524 49.28 -10.94 -28.90
C ILE A 524 49.54 -12.21 -28.08
N ASP A 525 49.48 -13.37 -28.74
CA ASP A 525 49.85 -14.65 -28.11
C ASP A 525 51.37 -14.70 -27.94
N LEU A 526 51.83 -14.53 -26.70
CA LEU A 526 53.24 -14.58 -26.29
C LEU A 526 53.92 -15.96 -26.52
N TYR A 527 53.18 -16.96 -27.01
CA TYR A 527 53.67 -18.33 -27.22
C TYR A 527 54.00 -18.68 -28.68
N SER A 528 53.85 -17.75 -29.62
CA SER A 528 54.05 -18.02 -31.06
C SER A 528 55.46 -17.72 -31.60
N GLU A 529 56.39 -17.26 -30.76
CA GLU A 529 57.80 -17.02 -31.12
C GLU A 529 58.77 -18.02 -30.43
N VAL A 530 58.59 -19.32 -30.63
CA VAL A 530 59.69 -20.29 -30.41
C VAL A 530 59.65 -21.39 -31.48
N VAL A 531 60.13 -21.09 -32.69
CA VAL A 531 60.90 -22.06 -33.49
C VAL A 531 61.90 -21.28 -34.36
N PRO A 532 63.19 -21.21 -34.00
CA PRO A 532 64.24 -21.07 -34.99
C PRO A 532 64.52 -22.47 -35.55
N HIS A 533 64.24 -22.66 -36.84
CA HIS A 533 64.82 -23.76 -37.60
C HIS A 533 66.33 -23.55 -37.70
N VAL A 534 67.10 -24.47 -37.13
CA VAL A 534 68.46 -24.83 -37.56
C VAL A 534 68.51 -26.34 -37.66
#